data_AF-A0A447N2A9-F1
#
_entry.id   AF-A0A447N2A9-F1
#
_cell.length_a   1.000
_cell.length_b   1.000
_cell.length_c   1.000
_cell.angle_alpha   90.00
_cell.angle_beta   90.00
_cell.angle_gamma   90.00
#
_symmetry.space_group_name_H-M   'P 1'
#
loop_
_entity.id
_entity.type
_entity.pdbx_description
1 polymer ?
#
loop_
_entity_poly.entity_id
_entity_poly.type
_entity_poly.pdbx_seq_one_letter_code
_entity_poly.pdbx_strand_id
1 'polypeptide(L)'
;MDPLDILIRYRKVRRHRDFDLRRFVENHFWLPETLSSEYVSNPENSLKEHIDQLWPILTREPQDHIPWSSLLALPQSYIVPGGRF
;
A
#
# COMPACT_ATOMS: atom_id res chain seq x y z
N MET A 1 3.05 -16.21 4.70
CA MET A 1 2.48 -17.51 4.30
C MET A 1 2.81 -17.68 2.83
N ASP A 2 3.23 -18.88 2.41
CA ASP A 2 3.55 -19.12 1.00
C ASP A 2 2.30 -18.90 0.11
N PRO A 3 2.39 -18.19 -1.03
CA PRO A 3 1.28 -18.02 -1.97
C PRO A 3 0.60 -19.34 -2.37
N LEU A 4 1.36 -20.44 -2.48
CA LEU A 4 0.82 -21.76 -2.79
C LEU A 4 -0.10 -22.28 -1.68
N ASP A 5 0.23 -22.03 -0.41
CA ASP A 5 -0.63 -22.39 0.72
C ASP A 5 -1.94 -21.60 0.70
N ILE A 6 -1.89 -20.32 0.36
CA ILE A 6 -3.07 -19.46 0.21
C ILE A 6 -3.97 -20.04 -0.89
N LEU A 7 -3.40 -20.42 -2.04
CA LEU A 7 -4.14 -21.02 -3.16
C LEU A 7 -4.77 -22.37 -2.79
N ILE A 8 -4.04 -23.24 -2.10
CA ILE A 8 -4.54 -24.54 -1.63
C ILE A 8 -5.72 -24.32 -0.67
N ARG A 9 -5.59 -23.42 0.30
CA ARG A 9 -6.65 -23.07 1.25
C ARG A 9 -7.89 -22.55 0.52
N TYR A 10 -7.71 -21.57 -0.38
CA TYR A 10 -8.81 -21.01 -1.16
C TYR A 10 -9.57 -22.08 -1.94
N ARG A 11 -8.87 -22.97 -2.65
CA ARG A 11 -9.50 -24.04 -3.45
C ARG A 11 -10.35 -24.99 -2.61
N LYS A 12 -9.99 -25.24 -1.35
CA LYS A 12 -10.76 -26.06 -0.41
C LYS A 12 -12.05 -25.38 0.02
N VAL A 13 -11.99 -24.09 0.37
CA VAL A 13 -13.11 -23.39 1.01
C VAL A 13 -14.05 -22.66 0.04
N ARG A 14 -13.60 -22.28 -1.16
CA ARG A 14 -14.34 -21.38 -2.08
C ARG A 14 -15.73 -21.85 -2.54
N ARG A 15 -16.04 -23.15 -2.41
CA ARG A 15 -17.32 -23.75 -2.82
C ARG A 15 -18.28 -23.98 -1.65
N HIS A 16 -17.85 -23.68 -0.42
CA HIS A 16 -18.72 -23.75 0.75
C HIS A 16 -19.75 -22.62 0.70
N ARG A 17 -20.98 -22.89 1.14
CA ARG A 17 -22.09 -21.93 1.10
C ARG A 17 -21.82 -20.69 1.94
N ASP A 18 -21.05 -20.83 3.02
CA ASP A 18 -20.74 -19.75 3.97
C ASP A 18 -19.37 -19.10 3.70
N PHE A 19 -18.78 -19.32 2.51
CA PHE A 19 -17.48 -18.74 2.18
C PHE A 19 -17.59 -17.23 1.93
N ASP A 20 -16.85 -16.45 2.74
CA ASP A 20 -16.68 -15.01 2.57
C ASP A 20 -15.30 -14.70 1.97
N LEU A 21 -15.27 -14.22 0.73
CA LEU A 21 -14.04 -13.87 0.03
C LEU A 21 -13.32 -12.67 0.66
N ARG A 22 -14.08 -11.67 1.14
CA ARG A 22 -13.49 -10.47 1.76
C ARG A 22 -12.72 -10.89 3.01
N ARG A 23 -13.39 -11.62 3.89
CA ARG A 23 -12.76 -12.14 5.12
C ARG A 23 -11.59 -13.07 4.83
N PHE A 24 -11.68 -13.87 3.76
CA PHE A 24 -10.55 -14.70 3.32
C PHE A 24 -9.34 -13.84 2.92
N VAL A 25 -9.54 -12.77 2.14
CA VAL A 25 -8.47 -11.88 1.72
C VAL A 25 -7.86 -11.16 2.92
N GLU A 26 -8.68 -10.58 3.80
CA GLU A 26 -8.22 -9.89 5.02
C GLU A 26 -7.37 -10.79 5.95
N ASN A 27 -7.66 -12.09 5.99
CA ASN A 27 -6.91 -13.04 6.81
C ASN A 27 -5.58 -13.53 6.18
N HIS A 28 -5.38 -13.36 4.87
CA HIS A 28 -4.24 -13.96 4.16
C HIS A 28 -3.35 -12.94 3.43
N PHE A 29 -3.82 -11.71 3.22
CA PHE A 29 -3.09 -10.66 2.53
C PHE A 29 -2.94 -9.45 3.43
N TRP A 30 -1.77 -8.80 3.31
CA TRP A 30 -1.58 -7.45 3.83
C TRP A 30 -1.96 -6.46 2.73
N LEU A 31 -2.95 -5.61 3.01
CA LEU A 31 -3.34 -4.53 2.11
C LEU A 31 -2.55 -3.28 2.50
N PRO A 32 -1.98 -2.54 1.54
CA PRO A 32 -1.32 -1.29 1.84
C PRO A 32 -2.35 -0.32 2.41
N GLU A 33 -1.95 0.43 3.43
CA GLU A 33 -2.74 1.56 3.88
C GLU A 33 -2.85 2.56 2.73
N THR A 34 -4.07 2.99 2.42
CA THR A 34 -4.27 4.16 1.60
C THR A 34 -3.74 5.34 2.37
N LEU A 35 -2.53 5.78 2.04
CA LEU A 35 -2.00 7.08 2.41
C LEU A 35 -2.80 8.14 1.65
N SER A 36 -4.09 8.32 1.97
CA SER A 36 -4.77 9.57 1.69
C SER A 36 -4.01 10.59 2.50
N SER A 37 -3.17 11.39 1.85
CA SER A 37 -2.46 12.45 2.55
C SER A 37 -3.53 13.32 3.20
N GLU A 38 -3.57 13.35 4.53
CA GLU A 38 -4.37 14.32 5.29
C GLU A 38 -3.88 15.76 5.06
N TYR A 39 -2.95 15.96 4.12
CA TYR A 39 -2.49 17.24 3.65
C TYR A 39 -3.64 18.08 3.13
N VAL A 40 -3.92 19.15 3.87
CA VAL A 40 -4.81 20.23 3.48
C VAL A 40 -3.93 21.39 3.03
N SER A 41 -4.15 21.86 1.81
CA SER A 41 -3.42 23.01 1.28
C SER A 41 -3.80 24.27 2.05
N ASN A 42 -2.80 25.07 2.43
CA ASN A 42 -3.02 26.39 3.00
C ASN A 42 -3.08 27.44 1.88
N PRO A 43 -4.21 28.14 1.67
CA PRO A 43 -4.35 29.17 0.63
C PRO A 43 -3.40 30.36 0.78
N GLU A 44 -2.88 30.60 1.98
CA GLU A 44 -1.92 31.68 2.25
C GLU A 44 -0.50 31.36 1.76
N ASN A 45 -0.21 30.09 1.46
CA ASN A 45 1.09 29.70 0.91
C ASN A 45 1.22 30.17 -0.54
N SER A 46 2.41 30.62 -0.91
CA SER A 46 2.80 30.73 -2.31
C SER A 46 2.85 29.34 -2.97
N LEU A 47 2.78 29.32 -4.31
CA LEU A 47 2.93 28.10 -5.09
C LEU A 47 4.23 27.35 -4.76
N LYS A 48 5.33 28.08 -4.55
CA LYS A 48 6.62 27.49 -4.21
C LYS A 48 6.58 26.81 -2.84
N GLU A 49 6.06 27.50 -1.82
CA GLU A 49 5.94 26.96 -0.47
C GLU A 49 5.04 25.73 -0.43
N HIS A 50 3.96 25.75 -1.20
CA HIS A 50 3.09 24.59 -1.37
C HIS A 50 3.84 23.38 -1.98
N ILE A 51 4.63 23.58 -3.04
CA ILE A 51 5.43 22.50 -3.65
C ILE A 51 6.49 21.98 -2.66
N ASP A 52 7.19 22.88 -1.96
CA ASP A 52 8.20 22.49 -0.98
C ASP A 52 7.61 21.66 0.18
N GLN A 53 6.37 21.97 0.59
CA GLN A 53 5.64 21.19 1.60
C GLN A 53 5.18 19.81 1.11
N LEU A 54 4.99 19.62 -0.20
CA LEU A 54 4.58 18.33 -0.75
C LEU A 54 5.72 17.31 -0.81
N TRP A 55 6.99 17.74 -0.88
CA TRP A 55 8.10 16.80 -1.03
C TRP A 55 8.16 15.76 0.10
N PRO A 56 8.12 16.12 1.40
CA PRO A 56 8.11 15.13 2.48
C PRO A 56 6.92 14.16 2.42
N ILE A 57 5.77 14.60 1.91
CA ILE A 57 4.54 13.79 1.81
C ILE A 57 4.64 12.78 0.66
N LEU A 58 5.30 13.18 -0.43
CA LEU A 58 5.50 12.36 -1.62
C LEU A 58 6.76 11.48 -1.55
N THR A 59 7.62 11.69 -0.55
CA THR A 59 8.78 10.83 -0.30
C THR A 59 8.37 9.50 0.30
N ARG A 60 8.97 8.43 -0.21
CA ARG A 60 8.91 7.08 0.35
C ARG A 60 10.30 6.64 0.76
N GLU A 61 10.39 6.16 1.99
CA GLU A 61 11.62 5.62 2.53
C GLU A 61 11.86 4.18 2.00
N PRO A 62 13.12 3.76 1.87
CA PRO A 62 13.46 2.36 1.68
C PRO A 62 12.79 1.50 2.76
N GLN A 63 12.13 0.43 2.33
CA GLN A 63 11.55 -0.55 3.25
C GLN A 63 12.24 -1.89 3.05
N ASP A 64 12.35 -2.64 4.14
CA ASP A 64 12.76 -4.04 4.07
C ASP A 64 11.80 -4.81 3.17
N HIS A 65 12.35 -5.60 2.27
CA HIS A 65 11.55 -6.36 1.32
C HIS A 65 10.78 -7.47 2.03
N ILE A 66 9.47 -7.30 2.15
CA ILE A 66 8.56 -8.33 2.66
C ILE A 66 8.48 -9.46 1.62
N PRO A 67 8.68 -10.73 2.00
CA PRO A 67 8.53 -11.86 1.09
C PRO A 67 7.19 -11.83 0.35
N TRP A 68 7.24 -12.08 -0.95
CA TRP A 68 6.08 -12.08 -1.87
C TRP A 68 5.36 -10.73 -2.02
N SER A 69 5.96 -9.63 -1.55
CA SER A 69 5.50 -8.28 -1.86
C SER A 69 5.69 -7.97 -3.35
N SER A 70 4.80 -7.16 -3.90
CA SER A 70 4.98 -6.57 -5.23
C SER A 70 5.87 -5.33 -5.20
N LEU A 71 6.08 -4.71 -4.03
CA LEU A 71 6.94 -3.53 -3.89
C LEU A 71 8.40 -3.96 -3.90
N LEU A 72 9.17 -3.46 -4.86
CA LEU A 72 10.60 -3.73 -4.96
C LEU A 72 11.37 -2.82 -4.00
N ALA A 73 12.37 -3.38 -3.33
CA ALA A 73 13.26 -2.60 -2.47
C ALA A 73 14.17 -1.70 -3.33
N LEU A 74 14.27 -0.44 -2.91
CA LEU A 74 15.18 0.55 -3.46
C LEU A 74 16.20 0.95 -2.40
N PRO A 75 17.44 1.27 -2.79
CA PRO A 75 18.50 1.56 -1.83
C PRO A 75 18.35 2.91 -1.13
N GLN A 76 17.58 3.85 -1.71
CA GLN A 76 17.46 5.24 -1.28
C GLN A 76 16.01 5.71 -1.36
N SER A 77 15.68 6.79 -0.65
CA SER A 77 14.37 7.42 -0.68
C SER A 77 14.00 7.89 -2.08
N TYR A 78 12.71 7.82 -2.43
CA TYR A 78 12.22 8.18 -3.75
C TYR A 78 10.88 8.92 -3.68
N ILE A 79 10.60 9.73 -4.70
CA ILE A 79 9.35 10.49 -4.82
C ILE A 79 8.33 9.69 -5.62
N VAL A 80 7.10 9.61 -5.12
CA VAL A 80 5.95 9.09 -5.87
C VAL A 80 5.07 10.23 -6.40
N PRO A 81 4.31 10.01 -7.50
CA PRO A 81 3.36 11.02 -8.00
C PRO A 81 2.27 11.42 -7.01
N GLY A 82 1.93 10.53 -6.06
CA GLY A 82 0.92 10.76 -5.02
C GLY A 82 -0.37 9.95 -5.21
N GLY A 83 -1.18 9.91 -4.16
CA GLY A 83 -2.42 9.14 -4.13
C GLY A 83 -2.16 7.63 -4.18
N ARG A 84 -2.58 6.99 -5.28
CA ARG A 84 -2.49 5.52 -5.45
C ARG A 84 -1.16 5.03 -6.04
N PHE A 85 -0.24 5.94 -6.33
CA PHE A 85 1.06 5.65 -6.96
C PHE A 85 2.18 5.64 -5.93
#